data_AF-A0A9E2A8E6-F1
#
_entry.id   AF-A0A9E2A8E6-F1
#
_cell.length_a   1.000
_cell.length_b   1.000
_cell.length_c   1.000
_cell.angle_alpha   90.00
_cell.angle_beta   90.00
_cell.angle_gamma   90.00
#
_symmetry.space_group_name_H-M   'P 1'
#
loop_
_entity.id
_entity.type
_entity.pdbx_description
1 polymer ?
#
loop_
_entity_poly.entity_id
_entity_poly.type
_entity_poly.pdbx_seq_one_letter_code
_entity_poly.pdbx_strand_id
1 'polypeptide(L)' 'MTPLTSKVCVVGDFAVGKTSVVERFVTNQFSDKYLSTV' A
#
# COMPACT_ATOMS: atom_id res chain seq x y z
N MET A 1 -23.38 10.65 -12.81
CA MET A 1 -22.96 10.16 -11.48
C MET A 1 -21.66 10.87 -11.13
N THR A 2 -21.65 11.70 -10.10
CA THR A 2 -20.44 12.39 -9.64
C THR A 2 -19.54 11.39 -8.91
N PRO A 3 -18.22 11.35 -9.19
CA PRO A 3 -17.31 10.45 -8.50
C PRO A 3 -17.19 10.86 -7.02
N LEU A 4 -17.42 9.90 -6.12
CA LEU A 4 -17.14 10.06 -4.70
C LEU A 4 -15.63 10.12 -4.50
N THR A 5 -15.16 11.21 -3.92
CA THR A 5 -13.75 11.40 -3.55
C THR A 5 -13.64 11.46 -2.03
N SER A 6 -12.67 10.77 -1.45
CA SER A 6 -12.45 10.73 -0.01
C SER A 6 -10.96 10.77 0.31
N LYS A 7 -10.59 11.41 1.42
CA LYS A 7 -9.23 11.43 1.95
C LYS A 7 -9.18 10.49 3.16
N VAL A 8 -8.21 9.58 3.18
CA VAL A 8 -8.04 8.58 4.23
C VAL A 8 -6.62 8.69 4.79
N CYS A 9 -6.47 8.60 6.11
CA CYS A 9 -5.18 8.61 6.80
C CYS A 9 -4.98 7.27 7.53
N VAL A 10 -3.76 6.72 7.47
CA VAL A 10 -3.37 5.52 8.20
C VAL A 10 -2.42 5.93 9.33
N VAL A 11 -2.76 5.61 10.58
CA VAL A 11 -2.05 6.06 11.78
C VAL A 11 -1.55 4.86 12.59
N GLY A 12 -0.47 5.07 13.33
CA GLY A 12 0.20 4.06 14.16
C GLY A 12 1.68 4.36 14.32
N ASP A 13 2.37 3.63 15.18
CA ASP A 13 3.79 3.85 15.47
C ASP A 13 4.71 3.59 14.26
N PHE A 14 5.97 3.99 14.38
CA PHE A 14 6.97 3.69 13.36
C PHE A 14 7.08 2.17 13.11
N ALA A 15 7.30 1.78 11.86
CA ALA A 15 7.47 0.37 11.43
C ALA A 15 6.28 -0.60 11.65
N VAL A 16 5.07 -0.15 12.00
CA VAL A 16 3.88 -1.04 12.15
C VAL A 16 3.24 -1.51 10.82
N GLY A 17 3.87 -1.26 9.68
CA GLY A 17 3.39 -1.75 8.37
C GLY A 17 2.37 -0.87 7.65
N LYS A 18 2.20 0.40 8.04
CA LYS A 18 1.26 1.34 7.38
C LYS A 18 1.48 1.46 5.87
N THR A 19 2.75 1.57 5.45
CA THR A 19 3.13 1.63 4.03
C THR A 19 2.77 0.33 3.31
N SER A 20 3.08 -0.82 3.90
CA SER A 20 2.79 -2.14 3.31
C SER A 20 1.30 -2.39 3.13
N VAL A 21 0.44 -1.89 4.05
CA VAL A 21 -1.03 -1.97 3.91
C VAL A 21 -1.51 -1.13 2.72
N VAL A 22 -1.00 0.09 2.55
CA VAL A 22 -1.36 0.96 1.42
C VAL A 22 -0.87 0.34 0.10
N GLU A 23 0.36 -0.15 0.05
CA GLU A 23 0.93 -0.77 -1.16
C GLU A 23 0.15 -2.02 -1.60
N ARG A 24 -0.17 -2.90 -0.65
CA ARG A 24 -0.88 -4.15 -0.93
C ARG A 24 -2.32 -3.94 -1.38
N PHE A 25 -3.06 -3.05 -0.73
CA PHE A 25 -4.51 -2.98 -0.89
C PHE A 25 -5.02 -1.76 -1.66
N VAL A 26 -4.21 -0.70 -1.80
CA VAL A 26 -4.61 0.52 -2.51
C VAL A 26 -3.93 0.61 -3.86
N THR A 27 -2.61 0.42 -3.91
CA THR A 27 -1.86 0.54 -5.18
C THR A 27 -1.76 -0.78 -5.93
N ASN A 28 -2.23 -1.89 -5.33
CA ASN A 28 -2.10 -3.25 -5.86
C ASN A 28 -0.64 -3.59 -6.27
N GLN A 29 0.33 -2.95 -5.60
CA GLN A 29 1.76 -3.17 -5.81
C GLN A 29 2.25 -4.11 -4.72
N PHE A 30 2.14 -5.42 -4.96
CA PHE A 30 2.90 -6.41 -4.21
C PHE A 30 4.16 -6.75 -5.02
N SER A 31 5.30 -6.22 -4.58
CA SER A 31 6.59 -6.53 -5.20
C SER A 31 7.11 -7.87 -4.66
N ASP A 32 6.69 -8.97 -5.28
CA ASP A 32 7.23 -10.33 -5.07
C ASP A 32 8.59 -10.50 -5.77
N LYS A 33 9.49 -9.51 -5.63
CA LYS A 33 10.81 -9.52 -6.29
C LYS A 33 11.76 -10.48 -5.55
N TYR A 34 11.51 -11.78 -5.71
CA TYR A 34 12.60 -12.75 -5.71
C TYR A 34 13.37 -12.55 -7.02
N LEU A 35 14.33 -11.62 -7.01
CA LEU A 35 15.32 -11.49 -8.07
C LEU A 35 16.24 -12.71 -8.00
N SER A 36 15.82 -13.83 -8.59
CA SER A 36 16.76 -14.89 -8.94
C SER A 36 17.75 -14.30 -9.94
N THR A 37 19.00 -14.18 -9.52
CA THR A 37 20.12 -13.86 -10.40
C THR A 37 20.23 -14.96 -11.44
N VAL A 38 19.82 -14.67 -12.67
CA VAL A 38 20.36 -15.35 -13.86
C VAL A 38 21.62 -14.63 -14.30
#